data_AF-A0A8T8K416-F1
#
_entry.id   AF-A0A8T8K416-F1
#
_cell.length_a   1.000
_cell.length_b   1.000
_cell.length_c   1.000
_cell.angle_alpha   90.00
_cell.angle_beta   90.00
_cell.angle_gamma   90.00
#
_symmetry.space_group_name_H-M   'P 1'
#
loop_
_entity.id
_entity.type
_entity.pdbx_description
1 polymer ?
#
loop_
_entity_poly.entity_id
_entity_poly.type
_entity_poly.pdbx_seq_one_letter_code
_entity_poly.pdbx_strand_id
1 'polypeptide(L)'
;MKRWLISIEDPRIRYDIHTKEDVNLFLNKYLKKGDIVLIYNKTPGTCFSHLFTVNSSQKNEYHNSPQDLYQITLHRKSKLSPPLQLQELKSRNILDGWQTKFSTGAYEIPDPIWVRFQDLVLEKNPDLISQETTRKIKALHHYINCAVILDMIRKGIGDNSKCCLIPHNEAATESMFIIPILRYLGWNTMDPCEVNQEYGIGRKKVDYWLD
;
A
#
# COMPACT_ATOMS: atom_id res chain seq x y z
N MET A 1 9.84 5.34 5.50
CA MET A 1 9.64 5.28 4.04
C MET A 1 8.18 5.47 3.78
N LYS A 2 7.80 6.52 3.05
CA LYS A 2 6.40 6.81 2.68
C LYS A 2 6.08 6.26 1.30
N ARG A 3 4.79 6.18 0.98
CA ARG A 3 4.27 5.79 -0.34
C ARG A 3 3.46 6.93 -0.90
N TRP A 4 3.70 7.22 -2.17
CA TRP A 4 3.12 8.34 -2.86
C TRP A 4 2.44 7.87 -4.14
N LEU A 5 1.28 8.44 -4.44
CA LEU A 5 0.64 8.38 -5.73
C LEU A 5 0.89 9.71 -6.44
N ILE A 6 1.45 9.67 -7.64
CA ILE A 6 1.58 10.84 -8.51
C ILE A 6 0.60 10.69 -9.66
N SER A 7 -0.33 11.63 -9.76
CA SER A 7 -1.31 11.71 -10.84
C SER A 7 -0.75 12.55 -11.99
N ILE A 8 -0.76 11.99 -13.20
CA ILE A 8 -0.15 12.60 -14.38
C ILE A 8 -1.16 12.72 -15.52
N GLU A 9 -1.23 13.93 -16.07
CA GLU A 9 -2.01 14.27 -17.26
C GLU A 9 -1.11 14.62 -18.45
N ASP A 10 0.06 15.23 -18.21
CA ASP A 10 0.94 15.73 -19.26
C ASP A 10 1.50 14.57 -20.12
N PRO A 11 1.20 14.54 -21.43
CA PRO A 11 1.70 13.53 -22.35
C PRO A 11 3.23 13.45 -22.42
N ARG A 12 3.94 14.58 -22.22
CA ARG A 12 5.41 14.63 -22.26
C ARG A 12 6.01 13.89 -21.06
N ILE A 13 5.48 14.15 -19.87
CA ILE A 13 5.90 13.44 -18.66
C ILE A 13 5.58 11.95 -18.78
N ARG A 14 4.43 11.61 -19.36
CA ARG A 14 4.07 10.20 -19.60
C ARG A 14 5.04 9.50 -20.55
N TYR A 15 5.42 10.17 -21.64
CA TYR A 15 6.42 9.66 -22.56
C TYR A 15 7.74 9.38 -21.84
N ASP A 16 8.20 10.32 -21.02
CA ASP A 16 9.40 10.17 -20.20
C ASP A 16 9.29 8.97 -19.24
N ILE A 17 8.16 8.79 -18.56
CA ILE A 17 7.93 7.65 -17.66
C ILE A 17 8.00 6.31 -18.37
N HIS A 18 7.53 6.23 -19.61
CA HIS A 18 7.58 5.00 -20.39
C HIS A 18 8.96 4.71 -20.96
N THR A 19 9.72 5.74 -21.33
CA THR A 19 10.95 5.59 -22.12
C THR A 19 12.23 5.74 -21.32
N LYS A 20 12.25 6.60 -20.30
CA LYS A 20 13.45 6.90 -19.51
C LYS A 20 13.51 6.01 -18.28
N GLU A 21 14.73 5.67 -17.86
CA GLU A 21 14.97 4.95 -16.61
C GLU A 21 14.83 5.87 -15.40
N ASP A 22 15.36 7.08 -15.54
CA ASP A 22 15.22 8.14 -14.54
C ASP A 22 14.29 9.24 -15.05
N VAL A 23 13.41 9.71 -14.18
CA VAL A 23 12.39 10.71 -14.52
C VAL A 23 12.47 11.86 -13.53
N ASN A 24 12.51 13.09 -14.06
CA ASN A 24 12.45 14.30 -13.25
C ASN A 24 11.03 14.87 -13.28
N LEU A 25 10.48 15.15 -12.11
CA LEU A 25 9.16 15.73 -11.92
C LEU A 25 9.27 16.97 -11.05
N PHE A 26 8.39 17.95 -11.28
CA PHE A 26 8.25 19.10 -10.40
C PHE A 26 6.95 18.99 -9.62
N LEU A 27 7.03 18.95 -8.29
CA LEU A 27 5.89 18.81 -7.40
C LEU A 27 5.97 19.82 -6.26
N ASN A 28 4.82 20.28 -5.79
CA ASN A 28 4.72 21.14 -4.60
C ASN A 28 4.83 20.37 -3.28
N LYS A 29 5.41 19.17 -3.31
CA LYS A 29 5.63 18.31 -2.15
C LYS A 29 7.04 17.78 -2.15
N TYR A 30 7.64 17.76 -0.97
CA TYR A 30 8.92 17.11 -0.74
C TYR A 30 8.74 15.60 -0.53
N LEU A 31 9.46 14.79 -1.30
CA LEU A 31 9.50 13.34 -1.15
C LEU A 31 10.89 12.91 -0.66
N LYS A 32 10.95 11.96 0.27
CA LYS A 32 12.24 11.52 0.84
C LYS A 32 12.91 10.51 -0.09
N LYS A 33 14.24 10.54 -0.17
CA LYS A 33 15.01 9.50 -0.83
C LYS A 33 14.61 8.12 -0.29
N GLY A 34 14.35 7.19 -1.19
CA GLY A 34 13.88 5.84 -0.87
C GLY A 34 12.36 5.69 -0.75
N ASP A 35 11.58 6.77 -0.77
CA ASP A 35 10.11 6.68 -0.83
C ASP A 35 9.66 5.98 -2.13
N ILE A 36 8.52 5.30 -2.05
CA ILE A 36 7.93 4.58 -3.19
C ILE A 36 6.91 5.49 -3.87
N VAL A 37 6.94 5.52 -5.19
CA VAL A 37 6.06 6.34 -6.01
C VAL A 37 5.29 5.45 -6.98
N LEU A 38 3.97 5.55 -6.94
CA LEU A 38 3.03 4.93 -7.84
C LEU A 38 2.53 5.96 -8.87
N ILE A 39 2.63 5.62 -10.15
CA ILE A 39 2.16 6.49 -11.22
C ILE A 39 0.73 6.17 -11.60
N TYR A 40 -0.15 7.16 -11.44
CA TYR A 40 -1.52 7.15 -11.91
C TYR A 40 -1.64 8.01 -13.17
N ASN A 41 -1.91 7.37 -14.31
CA ASN A 41 -2.21 8.05 -15.56
C ASN A 41 -3.70 8.31 -15.65
N LYS A 42 -4.09 9.56 -15.91
CA LYS A 42 -5.51 9.90 -16.15
C LYS A 42 -5.96 9.63 -17.57
N THR A 43 -5.05 9.67 -18.53
CA THR A 43 -5.34 9.45 -19.95
C THR A 43 -4.27 8.56 -20.60
N PRO A 44 -4.56 7.89 -21.73
CA PRO A 44 -5.87 7.33 -22.06
C PRO A 44 -6.18 6.16 -21.12
N GLY A 45 -7.35 6.19 -20.46
CA GLY A 45 -7.75 5.17 -19.48
C GLY A 45 -7.08 5.38 -18.11
N THR A 46 -7.90 5.73 -17.12
CA THR A 46 -7.47 5.99 -15.74
C THR A 46 -6.86 4.74 -15.11
N CYS A 47 -5.53 4.66 -15.07
CA CYS A 47 -4.82 3.44 -14.67
C CYS A 47 -3.54 3.72 -13.89
N PHE A 48 -3.09 2.71 -13.15
CA PHE A 48 -1.82 2.66 -12.43
C PHE A 48 -0.85 1.80 -13.22
N SER A 49 0.32 2.36 -13.57
CA SER A 49 1.15 1.77 -14.61
C SER A 49 2.59 1.51 -14.21
N HIS A 50 3.17 2.30 -13.30
CA HIS A 50 4.58 2.20 -12.95
C HIS A 50 4.78 2.44 -11.47
N LEU A 51 5.78 1.78 -10.92
CA LEU A 51 6.35 2.02 -9.61
C LEU A 51 7.77 2.56 -9.78
N PHE A 52 8.13 3.54 -8.96
CA PHE A 52 9.46 4.12 -8.88
C PHE A 52 9.90 4.21 -7.42
N THR A 53 11.21 4.40 -7.24
CA THR A 53 11.78 4.84 -5.97
C THR A 53 12.33 6.26 -6.14
N VAL A 54 12.14 7.10 -5.13
CA VAL A 54 12.69 8.46 -5.12
C VAL A 54 14.20 8.39 -4.92
N ASN A 55 14.96 8.95 -5.86
CA ASN A 55 16.40 9.09 -5.76
C ASN A 55 16.79 10.33 -4.94
N SER A 56 16.16 11.47 -5.27
CA SER A 56 16.44 12.77 -4.67
C SER A 56 15.24 13.70 -4.79
N SER A 57 15.17 14.67 -3.87
CA SER A 57 14.26 15.81 -3.97
C SER A 57 15.03 17.07 -3.59
N GLN A 58 15.01 18.06 -4.46
CA GLN A 58 15.70 19.34 -4.29
C GLN A 58 14.69 20.47 -4.43
N LYS A 59 14.78 21.46 -3.54
CA LYS A 59 13.94 22.66 -3.64
C LYS A 59 14.35 23.42 -4.91
N ASN A 60 13.38 23.79 -5.72
CA ASN A 60 13.60 24.59 -6.92
C ASN A 60 13.67 26.07 -6.52
N GLU A 61 14.90 26.56 -6.35
CA GLU A 61 15.18 27.94 -5.95
C GLU A 61 14.80 28.96 -7.03
N TYR A 62 14.64 28.52 -8.28
CA TYR A 62 14.28 29.38 -9.41
C TYR A 62 12.76 29.54 -9.61
N HIS A 63 11.94 28.95 -8.74
CA HIS A 63 10.49 29.05 -8.83
C HIS A 63 9.97 30.28 -8.07
N ASN A 64 9.59 31.32 -8.81
CA ASN A 64 9.15 32.62 -8.28
C ASN A 64 7.71 32.63 -7.72
N SER A 65 7.24 31.53 -7.13
CA SER A 65 5.90 31.41 -6.54
C SER A 65 5.97 31.31 -5.02
N PRO A 66 4.95 31.78 -4.28
CA PRO A 66 4.86 31.56 -2.83
C PRO A 66 4.78 30.09 -2.42
N GLN A 67 4.49 29.18 -3.37
CA GLN A 67 4.51 27.75 -3.12
C GLN A 67 5.87 27.15 -3.45
N ASP A 68 6.44 26.46 -2.46
CA ASP A 68 7.64 25.66 -2.64
C ASP A 68 7.42 24.60 -3.72
N LEU A 69 8.29 24.62 -4.73
CA LEU A 69 8.34 23.61 -5.78
C LEU A 69 9.60 22.79 -5.61
N TYR A 70 9.48 21.47 -5.72
CA TYR A 70 10.59 20.54 -5.58
C TYR A 70 10.81 19.80 -6.90
N GLN A 71 12.06 19.74 -7.35
CA GLN A 71 12.49 18.82 -8.39
C GLN A 71 12.74 17.44 -7.76
N ILE A 72 11.97 16.45 -8.20
CA ILE A 72 12.01 15.08 -7.72
C ILE A 72 12.56 14.21 -8.82
N THR A 73 13.64 13.49 -8.53
CA THR A 73 14.22 12.50 -9.43
C THR A 73 13.77 11.11 -9.00
N LEU A 74 13.08 10.42 -9.89
CA LEU A 74 12.61 9.05 -9.73
C LEU A 74 13.54 8.10 -10.47
N HIS A 75 13.82 6.93 -9.88
CA HIS A 75 14.63 5.86 -10.47
C HIS A 75 14.05 4.47 -10.16
N ARG A 76 14.76 3.40 -10.54
CA ARG A 76 14.41 1.99 -10.24
C ARG A 76 12.97 1.67 -10.64
N LYS A 77 12.68 1.93 -11.91
CA LYS A 77 11.37 1.77 -12.55
C LYS A 77 10.94 0.31 -12.59
N SER A 78 9.72 0.03 -12.16
CA SER A 78 9.03 -1.24 -12.36
C SER A 78 7.71 -0.99 -13.08
N LYS A 79 7.51 -1.61 -14.23
CA LYS A 79 6.27 -1.49 -15.01
C LYS A 79 5.23 -2.50 -14.52
N LEU A 80 3.99 -2.06 -14.37
CA LEU A 80 2.82 -2.91 -14.11
C LEU A 80 2.23 -3.34 -15.46
N SER A 81 2.32 -4.63 -15.75
CA SER A 81 1.83 -5.26 -16.98
C SER A 81 1.12 -6.58 -16.63
N PRO A 82 -0.23 -6.59 -16.60
CA PRO A 82 -1.12 -5.52 -17.01
C PRO A 82 -1.19 -4.34 -16.00
N PRO A 83 -1.42 -3.09 -16.48
CA PRO A 83 -1.72 -1.95 -15.63
C PRO A 83 -2.98 -2.19 -14.79
N LEU A 84 -3.03 -1.63 -13.58
CA LEU A 84 -4.21 -1.72 -12.72
C LEU A 84 -5.20 -0.61 -13.09
N GLN A 85 -6.46 -0.96 -13.30
CA GLN A 85 -7.47 0.02 -13.71
C GLN A 85 -8.11 0.68 -12.49
N LEU A 86 -8.39 1.99 -12.52
CA LEU A 86 -9.05 2.66 -11.41
C LEU A 86 -10.43 2.04 -11.09
N GLN A 87 -11.16 1.59 -12.12
CA GLN A 87 -12.45 0.93 -11.94
C GLN A 87 -12.32 -0.41 -11.20
N GLU A 88 -11.24 -1.15 -11.43
CA GLU A 88 -10.95 -2.41 -10.74
C GLU A 88 -10.64 -2.18 -9.26
N LEU A 89 -9.87 -1.14 -8.94
CA LEU A 89 -9.64 -0.77 -7.54
C LEU A 89 -10.94 -0.36 -6.82
N LYS A 90 -11.85 0.29 -7.53
CA LYS A 90 -13.17 0.67 -7.00
C LYS A 90 -14.07 -0.54 -6.78
N SER A 91 -14.17 -1.45 -7.76
CA SER A 91 -15.03 -2.63 -7.64
C SER A 91 -14.58 -3.59 -6.54
N ARG A 92 -13.27 -3.61 -6.22
CA ARG A 92 -12.69 -4.41 -5.13
C ARG A 92 -12.60 -3.67 -3.78
N ASN A 93 -13.16 -2.45 -3.67
CA ASN A 93 -13.11 -1.63 -2.44
C ASN A 93 -11.68 -1.37 -1.91
N ILE A 94 -10.68 -1.34 -2.80
CA ILE A 94 -9.27 -1.12 -2.41
C ILE A 94 -9.08 0.31 -1.90
N LEU A 95 -9.80 1.27 -2.48
CA LEU A 95 -9.71 2.70 -2.15
C LEU A 95 -10.70 3.14 -1.05
N ASP A 96 -11.39 2.19 -0.41
CA ASP A 96 -12.39 2.49 0.61
C ASP A 96 -11.76 3.25 1.80
N GLY A 97 -12.45 4.29 2.28
CA GLY A 97 -11.92 5.20 3.30
C GLY A 97 -10.82 6.15 2.84
N TRP A 98 -10.51 6.21 1.54
CA TRP A 98 -9.54 7.15 0.96
C TRP A 98 -10.13 7.92 -0.23
N GLN A 99 -9.26 8.55 -1.02
CA GLN A 99 -9.62 9.39 -2.16
C GLN A 99 -9.89 8.55 -3.41
N THR A 100 -11.01 8.83 -4.09
CA THR A 100 -11.45 8.11 -5.30
C THR A 100 -11.31 8.93 -6.60
N LYS A 101 -10.84 10.17 -6.47
CA LYS A 101 -10.59 11.13 -7.56
C LYS A 101 -9.25 11.82 -7.33
N PHE A 102 -8.24 11.50 -8.11
CA PHE A 102 -6.93 12.16 -8.00
C PHE A 102 -6.88 13.34 -8.97
N SER A 103 -6.69 14.58 -8.49
CA SER A 103 -6.30 15.70 -9.36
C SER A 103 -4.80 15.63 -9.66
N THR A 104 -4.27 16.50 -10.52
CA THR A 104 -2.84 16.47 -10.86
C THR A 104 -2.01 16.88 -9.65
N GLY A 105 -1.03 16.05 -9.27
CA GLY A 105 -0.24 16.25 -8.06
C GLY A 105 0.16 14.96 -7.36
N ALA A 106 0.61 15.09 -6.10
CA ALA A 106 1.11 13.99 -5.27
C ALA A 106 0.27 13.76 -4.01
N TYR A 107 -0.08 12.50 -3.75
CA TYR A 107 -0.91 12.05 -2.64
C TYR A 107 -0.17 11.02 -1.82
N GLU A 108 -0.13 11.18 -0.50
CA GLU A 108 0.39 10.12 0.37
C GLU A 108 -0.64 8.99 0.41
N ILE A 109 -0.18 7.76 0.18
CA ILE A 109 -1.03 6.57 0.20
C ILE A 109 -1.07 6.06 1.65
N PRO A 110 -2.25 5.99 2.29
CA PRO A 110 -2.38 5.43 3.63
C PRO A 110 -1.96 3.96 3.66
N ASP A 111 -1.37 3.52 4.77
CA ASP A 111 -0.87 2.13 4.90
C ASP A 111 -1.96 1.07 4.64
N PRO A 112 -3.21 1.18 5.15
CA PRO A 112 -4.25 0.20 4.86
C PRO A 112 -4.59 0.08 3.36
N ILE A 113 -4.55 1.20 2.64
CA ILE A 113 -4.78 1.24 1.20
C ILE A 113 -3.60 0.60 0.47
N TRP A 114 -2.38 0.91 0.93
CA TRP A 114 -1.17 0.38 0.35
C TRP A 114 -1.12 -1.15 0.43
N VAL A 115 -1.47 -1.74 1.58
CA VAL A 115 -1.53 -3.21 1.74
C VAL A 115 -2.47 -3.85 0.71
N ARG A 116 -3.72 -3.37 0.63
CA ARG A 116 -4.71 -3.86 -0.35
C ARG A 116 -4.24 -3.68 -1.79
N PHE A 117 -3.55 -2.58 -2.07
CA PHE A 117 -2.98 -2.30 -3.38
C PHE A 117 -1.83 -3.25 -3.73
N GLN A 118 -0.95 -3.54 -2.76
CA GLN A 118 0.16 -4.48 -2.94
C GLN A 118 -0.35 -5.87 -3.29
N ASP A 119 -1.38 -6.36 -2.60
CA ASP A 119 -1.99 -7.65 -2.88
C ASP A 119 -2.45 -7.75 -4.34
N LEU A 120 -3.15 -6.72 -4.84
CA LEU A 120 -3.61 -6.67 -6.23
C LEU A 120 -2.44 -6.55 -7.22
N VAL A 121 -1.40 -5.77 -6.90
CA VAL A 121 -0.20 -5.67 -7.75
C VAL A 121 0.45 -7.04 -7.90
N LEU A 122 0.65 -7.76 -6.79
CA LEU A 122 1.29 -9.07 -6.78
C LEU A 122 0.44 -10.14 -7.46
N GLU A 123 -0.89 -10.10 -7.29
CA GLU A 123 -1.84 -10.97 -7.99
C GLU A 123 -1.69 -10.85 -9.51
N LYS A 124 -1.62 -9.61 -10.03
CA LYS A 124 -1.61 -9.36 -11.47
C LYS A 124 -0.23 -9.30 -12.10
N ASN A 125 0.81 -9.11 -11.30
CA ASN A 125 2.18 -8.96 -11.75
C ASN A 125 3.11 -9.86 -10.90
N PRO A 126 2.89 -11.20 -10.92
CA PRO A 126 3.65 -12.13 -10.08
C PRO A 126 5.16 -12.05 -10.35
N ASP A 127 5.57 -11.75 -11.58
CA ASP A 127 6.97 -11.61 -11.98
C ASP A 127 7.71 -10.50 -11.22
N LEU A 128 6.97 -9.48 -10.75
CA LEU A 128 7.55 -8.41 -9.95
C LEU A 128 8.10 -8.94 -8.63
N ILE A 129 7.62 -10.07 -8.10
CA ILE A 129 8.12 -10.67 -6.84
C ILE A 129 9.64 -10.86 -6.84
N SER A 130 10.24 -11.08 -8.01
CA SER A 130 11.68 -11.27 -8.18
C SER A 130 12.52 -9.98 -8.16
N GLN A 131 11.89 -8.81 -8.33
CA GLN A 131 12.58 -7.51 -8.44
C GLN A 131 12.88 -6.91 -7.06
N GLU A 132 14.02 -6.22 -6.93
CA GLU A 132 14.50 -5.60 -5.68
C GLU A 132 13.51 -4.54 -5.12
N THR A 133 12.82 -3.81 -6.02
CA THR A 133 11.73 -2.88 -5.66
C THR A 133 10.59 -3.60 -4.95
N THR A 134 10.32 -4.84 -5.33
CA THR A 134 9.27 -5.68 -4.75
C THR A 134 9.74 -6.46 -3.53
N ARG A 135 11.05 -6.70 -3.38
CA ARG A 135 11.62 -7.11 -2.08
C ARG A 135 11.38 -6.04 -1.02
N LYS A 136 11.39 -4.74 -1.36
CA LYS A 136 10.97 -3.68 -0.42
C LYS A 136 9.45 -3.64 -0.18
N ILE A 137 8.65 -4.05 -1.16
CA ILE A 137 7.18 -4.23 -1.02
C ILE A 137 6.89 -5.39 -0.05
N LYS A 138 7.59 -6.52 -0.18
CA LYS A 138 7.48 -7.71 0.69
C LYS A 138 8.16 -7.54 2.06
N ALA A 139 9.31 -6.88 2.14
CA ALA A 139 9.98 -6.58 3.41
C ALA A 139 9.13 -5.66 4.31
N LEU A 140 8.07 -5.07 3.75
CA LEU A 140 7.13 -4.24 4.48
C LEU A 140 5.89 -4.98 5.02
N HIS A 141 5.64 -6.24 4.61
CA HIS A 141 4.70 -7.12 5.32
C HIS A 141 5.10 -7.33 6.79
N HIS A 142 6.38 -7.09 7.11
CA HIS A 142 6.92 -7.13 8.47
C HIS A 142 6.65 -5.86 9.30
N TYR A 143 5.80 -4.94 8.80
CA TYR A 143 5.52 -3.67 9.46
C TYR A 143 4.01 -3.42 9.60
N ILE A 144 3.26 -4.41 10.09
CA ILE A 144 2.07 -4.12 10.90
C ILE A 144 2.58 -3.51 12.22
N ASN A 145 3.03 -2.24 12.22
CA ASN A 145 3.55 -1.61 13.44
C ASN A 145 2.54 -1.79 14.58
N CYS A 146 3.00 -2.15 15.79
CA CYS A 146 2.19 -2.24 17.01
C CYS A 146 1.12 -1.15 17.11
N ALA A 147 1.39 0.07 16.65
CA ALA A 147 0.42 1.17 16.62
C ALA A 147 -0.89 0.83 15.87
N VAL A 148 -0.83 0.12 14.74
CA VAL A 148 -2.02 -0.29 13.96
C VAL A 148 -2.77 -1.40 14.66
N ILE A 149 -2.05 -2.41 15.18
CA ILE A 149 -2.66 -3.47 16.01
C ILE A 149 -3.31 -2.87 17.26
N LEU A 150 -2.64 -1.94 17.93
CA LEU A 150 -3.16 -1.26 19.11
C LEU A 150 -4.37 -0.38 18.78
N ASP A 151 -4.40 0.28 17.63
CA ASP A 151 -5.57 1.05 17.16
C ASP A 151 -6.76 0.13 16.84
N MET A 152 -6.51 -1.00 16.19
CA MET A 152 -7.54 -2.02 15.94
C MET A 152 -8.08 -2.59 17.26
N ILE A 153 -7.21 -2.99 18.19
CA ILE A 153 -7.57 -3.46 19.53
C ILE A 153 -8.35 -2.37 20.28
N ARG A 154 -7.90 -1.12 20.28
CA ARG A 154 -8.60 -0.01 20.94
C ARG A 154 -9.96 0.27 20.34
N LYS A 155 -10.14 0.12 19.03
CA LYS A 155 -11.45 0.28 18.37
C LYS A 155 -12.37 -0.92 18.57
N GLY A 156 -11.81 -2.11 18.74
CA GLY A 156 -12.56 -3.34 19.04
C GLY A 156 -12.96 -3.47 20.52
N ILE A 157 -12.14 -2.93 21.42
CA ILE A 157 -12.31 -3.03 22.89
C ILE A 157 -12.85 -1.71 23.50
N GLY A 158 -12.65 -0.58 22.82
CA GLY A 158 -12.95 0.76 23.33
C GLY A 158 -14.39 1.20 23.12
N ASP A 159 -14.98 1.60 24.24
CA ASP A 159 -16.28 2.22 24.46
C ASP A 159 -17.53 1.39 24.16
N ASN A 160 -18.08 0.87 25.27
CA ASN A 160 -19.48 0.51 25.51
C ASN A 160 -20.51 1.64 25.20
N SER A 161 -20.16 2.65 24.41
CA SER A 161 -21.07 3.67 23.92
C SER A 161 -21.12 3.66 22.38
N LYS A 162 -22.05 2.84 21.87
CA LYS A 162 -22.79 3.03 20.61
C LYS A 162 -22.17 2.71 19.25
N CYS A 163 -20.95 2.18 19.10
CA CYS A 163 -20.45 1.77 17.78
C CYS A 163 -19.61 0.49 17.77
N CYS A 164 -20.18 -0.66 18.12
CA CYS A 164 -19.59 -1.94 17.70
C CYS A 164 -20.06 -2.25 16.27
N LEU A 165 -19.28 -1.81 15.27
CA LEU A 165 -19.45 -2.21 13.86
C LEU A 165 -18.89 -3.62 13.56
N ILE A 166 -18.31 -4.27 14.58
CA ILE A 166 -17.67 -5.58 14.46
C ILE A 166 -18.62 -6.62 15.07
N PRO A 167 -19.08 -7.62 14.30
CA PRO A 167 -19.84 -8.74 14.84
C PRO A 167 -19.01 -9.41 15.94
N HIS A 168 -19.58 -9.56 17.13
CA HIS A 168 -19.00 -10.36 18.23
C HIS A 168 -19.14 -11.85 17.92
N ASN A 169 -18.51 -12.30 16.83
CA ASN A 169 -18.41 -13.72 16.51
C ASN A 169 -16.94 -14.10 16.29
N GLU A 170 -16.70 -15.39 16.41
CA GLU A 170 -15.38 -16.02 16.38
C GLU A 170 -14.65 -15.73 15.06
N ALA A 171 -15.32 -15.97 13.93
CA ALA A 171 -14.76 -15.72 12.60
C ALA A 171 -14.35 -14.25 12.36
N ALA A 172 -15.13 -13.29 12.87
CA ALA A 172 -14.80 -11.88 12.79
C ALA A 172 -13.61 -11.52 13.69
N THR A 173 -13.53 -12.12 14.88
CA THR A 173 -12.42 -11.92 15.82
C THR A 173 -11.11 -12.47 15.26
N GLU A 174 -11.19 -13.66 14.66
CA GLU A 174 -10.09 -14.35 14.01
C GLU A 174 -9.53 -13.54 12.83
N SER A 175 -10.42 -13.12 11.93
CA SER A 175 -10.05 -12.38 10.73
C SER A 175 -9.54 -10.96 11.03
N MET A 176 -10.08 -10.30 12.05
CA MET A 176 -9.75 -8.90 12.35
C MET A 176 -8.62 -8.73 13.36
N PHE A 177 -8.41 -9.66 14.30
CA PHE A 177 -7.40 -9.51 15.34
C PHE A 177 -6.33 -10.59 15.28
N ILE A 178 -6.74 -11.87 15.30
CA ILE A 178 -5.80 -12.99 15.46
C ILE A 178 -4.88 -13.11 14.25
N ILE A 179 -5.42 -13.18 13.04
CA ILE A 179 -4.63 -13.32 11.82
C ILE A 179 -3.67 -12.13 11.62
N PRO A 180 -4.10 -10.87 11.77
CA PRO A 180 -3.19 -9.73 11.70
C PRO A 180 -2.07 -9.75 12.75
N ILE A 181 -2.35 -10.19 13.99
CA ILE A 181 -1.33 -10.30 15.05
C ILE A 181 -0.32 -11.40 14.74
N LEU A 182 -0.78 -12.59 14.34
CA LEU A 182 0.11 -13.70 13.99
C LEU A 182 1.01 -13.35 12.81
N ARG A 183 0.44 -12.73 11.77
CA ARG A 183 1.21 -12.22 10.63
C ARG A 183 2.24 -11.17 11.05
N TYR A 184 1.90 -10.32 12.02
CA TYR A 184 2.86 -9.35 12.55
C TYR A 184 4.02 -9.99 13.29
N LEU A 185 3.77 -11.07 14.05
CA LEU A 185 4.81 -11.85 14.73
C LEU A 185 5.67 -12.66 13.76
N GLY A 186 5.40 -12.58 12.45
CA GLY A 186 6.17 -13.23 11.39
C GLY A 186 5.65 -14.62 11.01
N TRP A 187 4.48 -15.01 11.52
CA TRP A 187 3.91 -16.34 11.31
C TRP A 187 3.13 -16.39 10.00
N ASN A 188 3.31 -17.47 9.23
CA ASN A 188 2.55 -17.73 8.02
C ASN A 188 1.23 -18.41 8.38
N THR A 189 0.19 -17.61 8.60
CA THR A 189 -1.17 -18.09 8.94
C THR A 189 -1.85 -18.92 7.85
N MET A 190 -1.20 -19.15 6.71
CA MET A 190 -1.69 -20.00 5.62
C MET A 190 -0.89 -21.31 5.51
N ASP A 191 0.18 -21.45 6.29
CA ASP A 191 0.97 -22.67 6.37
C ASP A 191 0.50 -23.49 7.59
N PRO A 192 -0.21 -24.62 7.36
CA PRO A 192 -0.68 -25.46 8.46
C PRO A 192 0.46 -26.09 9.25
N CYS A 193 1.70 -26.11 8.74
CA CYS A 193 2.86 -26.57 9.50
C CYS A 193 3.40 -25.52 10.49
N GLU A 194 3.07 -24.24 10.32
CA GLU A 194 3.41 -23.16 11.26
C GLU A 194 2.20 -22.77 12.13
N VAL A 195 0.99 -22.80 11.58
CA VAL A 195 -0.24 -22.42 12.27
C VAL A 195 -1.30 -23.50 12.06
N ASN A 196 -1.43 -24.39 13.04
CA ASN A 196 -2.46 -25.42 13.03
C ASN A 196 -3.84 -24.77 13.31
N GLN A 197 -4.75 -24.82 12.34
CA GLN A 197 -6.14 -24.42 12.55
C GLN A 197 -6.88 -25.51 13.34
N GLU A 198 -7.43 -25.13 14.50
CA GLU A 198 -8.26 -25.91 15.42
C GLU A 198 -7.73 -27.32 15.80
N TYR A 199 -7.49 -27.54 17.09
CA TYR A 199 -7.58 -28.89 17.64
C TYR A 199 -8.32 -28.93 18.98
N GLY A 200 -9.01 -30.04 19.22
CA GLY A 200 -9.74 -30.27 20.46
C GLY A 200 -8.78 -30.59 21.61
N ILE A 201 -8.77 -29.78 22.67
CA ILE A 201 -8.17 -30.13 23.96
C ILE A 201 -9.29 -30.70 24.84
N GLY A 202 -9.42 -32.03 24.85
CA GLY A 202 -10.48 -32.72 25.59
C GLY A 202 -11.88 -32.40 25.04
N ARG A 203 -12.80 -31.91 25.89
CA ARG A 203 -14.16 -31.49 25.48
C ARG A 203 -14.26 -30.03 25.04
N LYS A 204 -13.14 -29.29 24.99
CA LYS A 204 -13.12 -27.89 24.55
C LYS A 204 -12.30 -27.75 23.27
N LYS A 205 -12.87 -27.08 22.28
CA LYS A 205 -12.15 -26.62 21.10
C LYS A 205 -11.32 -25.40 21.49
N VAL A 206 -10.07 -25.37 21.04
CA VAL A 206 -9.19 -24.20 21.17
C VAL A 206 -8.65 -23.94 19.77
N ASP A 207 -8.80 -22.71 19.31
CA ASP A 207 -8.78 -22.41 17.87
C ASP A 207 -7.35 -22.37 17.31
N TYR A 208 -6.37 -22.12 18.17
CA TYR A 208 -4.96 -22.00 17.80
C TYR A 208 -4.05 -22.49 18.91
N TRP A 209 -2.92 -23.05 18.50
CA TRP A 209 -1.78 -23.40 19.35
C TRP A 209 -0.50 -23.10 18.58
N LEU A 210 0.50 -22.70 19.36
CA LEU A 210 1.83 -22.36 18.90
C LEU A 210 2.71 -23.55 19.30
N ASP A 211 3.30 -24.23 18.32
CA ASP A 211 4.34 -25.25 18.56
C ASP A 211 5.66 -24.59 19.02
#